data_AF-A0A6J4GWY4-F1
#
_entry.id   AF-A0A6J4GWY4-F1
#
_cell.length_a   1.000
_cell.length_b   1.000
_cell.length_c   1.000
_cell.angle_alpha   90.00
_cell.angle_beta   90.00
_cell.angle_gamma   90.00
#
_symmetry.space_group_name_H-M   'P 1'
#
loop_
_entity.id
_entity.type
_entity.pdbx_description
1 polymer ?
#
loop_
_entity_poly.entity_id
_entity_poly.type
_entity_poly.pdbx_seq_one_letter_code
_entity_poly.pdbx_strand_id
1 'polypeptide(L)'
;MSLRKITVEDKVYLYKSVTGFGSSTAIATFEITIFLEHYKLTPLKINFITWEDAYAGNPLSTGIKLTRLSTREEEVVNFNRPKYIREFVLYGLKMGWNGQNKVDSIDGLKILTSLDYDVSSLHPKEGVIIAHGKEYLK
;
A
#
# COMPACT_ATOMS: atom_id res chain seq x y z
N MET A 1 10.35 -12.36 11.24
CA MET A 1 9.17 -11.47 11.36
C MET A 1 7.91 -12.30 11.46
N SER A 2 7.07 -12.05 12.46
CA SER A 2 5.74 -12.69 12.58
C SER A 2 4.73 -11.96 11.67
N LEU A 3 3.81 -12.72 11.09
CA LEU A 3 2.69 -12.13 10.35
C LEU A 3 1.68 -11.56 11.35
N ARG A 4 1.14 -10.37 11.05
CA ARG A 4 0.04 -9.77 11.81
C ARG A 4 -1.28 -10.39 11.32
N LYS A 5 -2.29 -10.45 12.19
CA LYS A 5 -3.62 -11.02 11.88
C LYS A 5 -4.69 -9.92 11.83
N ILE A 6 -5.68 -10.07 10.95
CA ILE A 6 -6.90 -9.25 10.90
C ILE A 6 -8.08 -10.11 10.45
N THR A 7 -9.29 -9.83 10.95
CA THR A 7 -10.54 -10.47 10.49
C THR A 7 -11.33 -9.48 9.63
N VAL A 8 -11.77 -9.91 8.46
CA VAL A 8 -12.59 -9.12 7.51
C VAL A 8 -13.66 -10.05 6.92
N GLU A 9 -14.94 -9.66 7.02
CA GLU A 9 -16.09 -10.46 6.51
C GLU A 9 -16.00 -11.94 6.92
N ASP A 10 -15.80 -12.17 8.23
CA ASP A 10 -15.71 -13.50 8.85
C ASP A 10 -14.52 -14.38 8.43
N LYS A 11 -13.63 -13.86 7.57
CA LYS A 11 -12.39 -14.53 7.17
C LYS A 11 -11.20 -13.93 7.88
N VAL A 12 -10.25 -14.80 8.22
CA VAL A 12 -9.00 -14.41 8.85
C VAL A 12 -7.93 -14.23 7.79
N TYR A 13 -7.22 -13.11 7.87
CA TYR A 13 -6.12 -12.76 6.99
C TYR A 13 -4.84 -12.55 7.79
N LEU A 14 -3.72 -12.95 7.18
CA LEU A 14 -2.38 -12.73 7.70
C LEU A 14 -1.67 -11.73 6.80
N TYR A 15 -0.94 -10.78 7.37
CA TYR A 15 -0.28 -9.76 6.56
C TYR A 15 1.09 -9.36 7.10
N LYS A 16 1.89 -8.80 6.21
CA LYS A 16 3.16 -8.14 6.52
C LYS A 16 3.31 -6.90 5.64
N SER A 17 4.11 -5.97 6.12
CA SER A 17 4.60 -4.84 5.35
C SER A 17 6.12 -4.87 5.25
N VAL A 18 6.65 -4.42 4.13
CA VAL A 18 8.08 -4.20 3.91
C VAL A 18 8.25 -2.83 3.29
N THR A 19 9.11 -2.01 3.88
CA THR A 19 9.50 -0.73 3.31
C THR A 19 10.85 -0.86 2.65
N GLY A 20 11.02 -0.26 1.47
CA GLY A 20 12.28 -0.11 0.78
C GLY A 20 12.62 1.35 0.57
N PHE A 21 13.91 1.61 0.35
CA PHE A 21 14.47 2.91 0.05
C PHE A 21 15.32 2.76 -1.21
N GLY A 22 15.18 3.69 -2.15
CA GLY A 22 16.05 3.74 -3.32
C GLY A 22 17.28 4.57 -3.01
N SER A 23 18.45 3.95 -2.81
CA SER A 23 19.72 4.67 -2.70
C SER A 23 19.87 5.63 -3.89
N SER A 24 20.13 6.92 -3.62
CA SER A 24 20.28 8.02 -4.59
C SER A 24 19.02 8.49 -5.34
N THR A 25 17.86 7.91 -5.05
CA THR A 25 16.56 8.36 -5.58
C THR A 25 15.71 8.77 -4.40
N ALA A 26 15.11 9.96 -4.36
CA ALA A 26 14.25 10.40 -3.25
C ALA A 26 12.90 9.66 -3.23
N ILE A 27 12.94 8.32 -3.30
CA ILE A 27 11.86 7.39 -3.56
C ILE A 27 11.85 6.34 -2.46
N ALA A 28 10.68 6.16 -1.86
CA ALA A 28 10.41 5.08 -0.93
C ALA A 28 9.42 4.08 -1.54
N THR A 29 9.60 2.81 -1.23
CA THR A 29 8.61 1.77 -1.53
C THR A 29 7.96 1.28 -0.25
N PHE A 30 6.69 0.91 -0.34
CA PHE A 30 5.96 0.23 0.72
C PHE A 30 5.22 -0.94 0.07
N GLU A 31 5.62 -2.17 0.38
CA GLU A 31 4.92 -3.38 -0.06
C GLU A 31 4.08 -3.91 1.09
N ILE A 32 2.80 -4.20 0.81
CA ILE A 32 1.92 -4.94 1.71
C ILE A 32 1.60 -6.28 1.06
N THR A 33 1.88 -7.36 1.78
CA THR A 33 1.52 -8.72 1.38
C THR A 33 0.44 -9.24 2.32
N ILE A 34 -0.70 -9.65 1.77
CA ILE A 34 -1.83 -10.22 2.52
C ILE A 34 -2.11 -11.64 2.03
N PHE A 35 -2.32 -12.54 2.97
CA PHE A 35 -2.65 -13.94 2.75
C PHE A 35 -4.00 -14.23 3.40
N LEU A 36 -4.81 -15.08 2.77
CA LEU A 36 -5.90 -15.74 3.47
C LEU A 36 -5.30 -16.78 4.43
N GLU A 37 -5.86 -16.91 5.63
CA GLU A 37 -5.39 -17.91 6.60
C GLU A 37 -5.43 -19.31 5.95
N HIS A 38 -4.36 -20.10 6.17
CA HIS A 38 -4.10 -21.39 5.53
C HIS A 38 -3.75 -21.38 4.03
N TYR A 39 -3.81 -20.24 3.33
CA TYR A 39 -3.46 -20.12 1.90
C TYR A 39 -2.33 -19.12 1.66
N LYS A 40 -1.08 -19.61 1.66
CA LYS A 40 0.13 -18.77 1.53
C LYS A 40 0.67 -18.59 0.10
N LEU A 41 0.20 -19.39 -0.86
CA LEU A 41 0.74 -19.42 -2.23
C LEU A 41 0.20 -18.31 -3.15
N THR A 42 -0.89 -17.68 -2.74
CA THR A 42 -1.70 -16.77 -3.57
C THR A 42 -1.97 -15.45 -2.85
N PRO A 43 -0.90 -14.72 -2.42
CA PRO A 43 -1.09 -13.47 -1.70
C PRO A 43 -1.66 -12.37 -2.59
N LEU A 44 -2.39 -11.46 -1.96
CA LEU A 44 -2.59 -10.12 -2.49
C LEU A 44 -1.33 -9.30 -2.23
N LYS A 45 -0.72 -8.77 -3.29
CA LYS A 45 0.43 -7.87 -3.20
C LYS A 45 0.02 -6.47 -3.61
N ILE A 46 0.35 -5.49 -2.76
CA ILE A 46 0.04 -4.09 -2.98
C ILE A 46 1.34 -3.31 -2.82
N ASN A 47 1.69 -2.54 -3.85
CA ASN A 47 2.92 -1.78 -3.90
C ASN A 47 2.61 -0.29 -3.96
N PHE A 48 3.23 0.46 -3.06
CA PHE A 48 3.20 1.91 -3.05
C PHE A 48 4.60 2.42 -3.40
N ILE A 49 4.66 3.37 -4.33
CA ILE A 49 5.87 4.09 -4.69
C ILE A 49 5.59 5.56 -4.37
N THR A 50 6.36 6.12 -3.44
CA THR A 50 6.19 7.50 -2.97
C THR A 50 7.52 8.22 -2.98
N TRP A 51 7.52 9.52 -2.73
CA TRP A 51 8.75 10.20 -2.31
C TRP A 51 9.21 9.67 -0.94
N GLU A 52 10.49 9.89 -0.64
CA GLU A 52 11.10 9.63 0.66
C GLU A 52 11.50 10.94 1.35
N ASP A 53 11.17 11.08 2.64
CA ASP A 53 11.72 12.16 3.45
C ASP A 53 13.11 11.78 3.94
N ALA A 54 14.10 12.67 3.77
CA ALA A 54 15.47 12.41 4.20
C ALA A 54 15.63 12.23 5.72
N TYR A 55 14.68 12.71 6.52
CA TYR A 55 14.72 12.65 7.98
C TYR A 55 13.65 11.72 8.55
N ALA A 56 12.43 11.78 8.02
CA ALA A 56 11.30 10.99 8.49
C ALA A 56 11.16 9.63 7.78
N GLY A 57 11.73 9.46 6.57
CA GLY A 57 11.57 8.26 5.76
C GLY A 57 10.24 8.21 4.98
N ASN A 58 9.71 7.00 4.77
CA ASN A 58 8.52 6.78 3.96
C ASN A 58 7.26 7.45 4.57
N PRO A 59 6.57 8.36 3.84
CA PRO A 59 5.43 9.12 4.35
C PRO A 59 4.25 8.25 4.79
N LEU A 60 4.03 7.09 4.16
CA LEU A 60 2.95 6.16 4.52
C LEU A 60 3.28 5.35 5.79
N SER A 61 4.55 5.29 6.19
CA SER A 61 4.98 4.68 7.45
C SER A 61 4.90 5.67 8.62
N THR A 62 5.36 6.90 8.43
CA THR A 62 5.38 7.95 9.46
C THR A 62 4.03 8.62 9.65
N GLY A 63 3.24 8.71 8.59
CA GLY A 63 1.95 9.36 8.59
C GLY A 63 1.98 10.65 7.80
N ILE A 64 1.07 10.77 6.85
CA ILE A 64 0.90 11.95 6.00
C ILE A 64 -0.55 12.42 6.06
N LYS A 65 -0.78 13.72 6.02
CA LYS A 65 -2.12 14.27 5.87
C LYS A 65 -2.55 14.18 4.41
N LEU A 66 -3.62 13.45 4.13
CA LEU A 66 -4.26 13.45 2.82
C LEU A 66 -5.65 14.08 2.93
N THR A 67 -6.06 14.77 1.88
CA THR A 67 -7.37 15.40 1.77
C THR A 67 -8.35 14.44 1.11
N ARG A 68 -9.57 14.34 1.65
CA ARG A 68 -10.68 13.69 0.98
C ARG A 68 -11.21 14.56 -0.15
N LEU A 69 -11.35 14.02 -1.36
CA LEU A 69 -11.77 14.77 -2.53
C LEU A 69 -13.23 15.24 -2.39
N SER A 70 -14.10 14.40 -1.83
CA SER A 70 -15.53 14.70 -1.68
C SER A 70 -15.83 15.68 -0.55
N THR A 71 -15.23 15.51 0.64
CA THR A 71 -15.55 16.31 1.83
C THR A 71 -14.57 17.46 2.10
N ARG A 72 -13.40 17.47 1.43
CA ARG A 72 -12.27 18.37 1.72
C ARG A 72 -11.68 18.23 3.12
N GLU A 73 -12.06 17.20 3.86
CA GLU A 73 -11.51 16.92 5.18
C GLU A 73 -10.10 16.34 5.08
N GLU A 74 -9.23 16.68 6.02
CA GLU A 74 -7.89 16.11 6.12
C GLU A 74 -7.86 14.94 7.11
N GLU A 75 -7.14 13.90 6.74
CA GLU A 75 -6.93 12.74 7.60
C GLU A 75 -5.46 12.30 7.57
N VAL A 76 -4.93 11.91 8.74
CA VAL A 76 -3.60 11.31 8.82
C VAL A 76 -3.65 9.86 8.36
N VAL A 77 -3.06 9.61 7.20
CA VAL A 77 -2.87 8.29 6.59
C VAL A 77 -1.53 7.71 7.01
N ASN A 78 -1.59 6.59 7.73
CA ASN A 78 -0.44 5.86 8.25
C ASN A 78 -0.76 4.35 8.22
N PHE A 79 0.02 3.58 7.48
CA PHE A 79 -0.21 2.14 7.26
C PHE A 79 0.22 1.23 8.40
N ASN A 80 0.83 1.78 9.44
CA ASN A 80 0.97 1.06 10.71
C ASN A 80 -0.39 0.93 11.45
N ARG A 81 -1.42 1.68 11.03
CA ARG A 81 -2.78 1.56 11.57
C ARG A 81 -3.55 0.42 10.86
N PRO A 82 -4.11 -0.57 11.58
CA PRO A 82 -4.78 -1.73 10.99
C PRO A 82 -5.96 -1.42 10.06
N LYS A 83 -6.61 -0.26 10.21
CA LYS A 83 -7.80 0.11 9.41
C LYS A 83 -7.55 0.05 7.90
N TYR A 84 -6.36 0.42 7.43
CA TYR A 84 -6.05 0.40 5.99
C TYR A 84 -5.90 -1.02 5.45
N ILE A 85 -5.45 -1.97 6.28
CA ILE A 85 -5.34 -3.38 5.89
C ILE A 85 -6.73 -3.96 5.58
N ARG A 86 -7.75 -3.56 6.34
CA ARG A 86 -9.14 -3.94 6.05
C ARG A 86 -9.56 -3.44 4.67
N GLU A 87 -9.33 -2.16 4.37
CA GLU A 87 -9.69 -1.57 3.08
C GLU A 87 -8.93 -2.22 1.91
N PHE A 88 -7.68 -2.61 2.12
CA PHE A 88 -6.89 -3.34 1.13
C PHE A 88 -7.44 -4.73 0.83
N VAL A 89 -7.91 -5.45 1.85
CA VAL A 89 -8.60 -6.73 1.67
C VAL A 89 -9.87 -6.53 0.85
N LEU A 90 -10.71 -5.56 1.22
CA LEU A 90 -11.96 -5.28 0.51
C LEU A 90 -11.73 -4.87 -0.95
N TYR A 91 -10.70 -4.05 -1.20
CA TYR A 91 -10.32 -3.69 -2.56
C TYR A 91 -9.89 -4.92 -3.36
N GLY A 92 -9.05 -5.79 -2.79
CA GLY A 92 -8.64 -7.04 -3.43
C GLY A 92 -9.82 -7.95 -3.77
N LEU A 93 -10.75 -8.12 -2.84
CA LEU A 93 -11.99 -8.87 -3.05
C LEU A 93 -12.82 -8.29 -4.20
N LYS A 94 -12.99 -6.97 -4.24
CA LYS A 94 -13.68 -6.26 -5.33
C LYS A 94 -13.00 -6.46 -6.69
N MET A 95 -11.66 -6.59 -6.71
CA MET A 95 -10.87 -6.85 -7.92
C MET A 95 -10.78 -8.34 -8.28
N GLY A 96 -11.50 -9.22 -7.58
CA GLY A 96 -11.59 -10.65 -7.89
C GLY A 96 -10.53 -11.52 -7.22
N TRP A 97 -9.71 -10.99 -6.30
CA TRP A 97 -8.87 -11.82 -5.44
C TRP A 97 -9.72 -12.50 -4.37
N ASN A 98 -9.58 -13.81 -4.17
CA ASN A 98 -10.33 -14.57 -3.17
C ASN A 98 -9.44 -15.29 -2.13
N GLY A 99 -8.14 -15.02 -2.15
CA GLY A 99 -7.15 -15.67 -1.29
C GLY A 99 -6.61 -17.00 -1.81
N GLN A 100 -7.26 -17.61 -2.81
CA GLN A 100 -6.91 -18.91 -3.39
C GLN A 100 -6.51 -18.80 -4.87
N ASN A 101 -6.72 -17.64 -5.50
CA ASN A 101 -6.28 -17.34 -6.86
C ASN A 101 -5.10 -16.37 -6.89
N LYS A 102 -4.28 -16.46 -7.94
CA LYS A 102 -3.24 -15.47 -8.21
C LYS A 102 -3.87 -14.26 -8.88
N VAL A 103 -3.42 -13.08 -8.47
CA VAL A 103 -3.72 -11.80 -9.11
C VAL A 103 -2.41 -11.03 -9.28
N ASP A 104 -2.39 -10.11 -10.23
CA ASP A 104 -1.25 -9.20 -10.38
C ASP A 104 -1.11 -8.27 -9.17
N SER A 105 0.09 -7.72 -9.00
CA SER A 105 0.31 -6.73 -7.96
C SER A 105 -0.52 -5.48 -8.23
N ILE A 106 -1.14 -4.96 -7.18
CA ILE A 106 -1.95 -3.76 -7.23
C ILE A 106 -1.06 -2.54 -6.95
N ASP A 107 -1.26 -1.49 -7.74
CA ASP A 107 -0.76 -0.14 -7.43
C ASP A 107 -1.57 0.44 -6.26
N GLY A 108 -0.90 0.63 -5.12
CA GLY A 108 -1.52 1.07 -3.89
C GLY A 108 -2.07 2.50 -3.93
N LEU A 109 -1.52 3.40 -4.78
CA LEU A 109 -2.04 4.76 -4.91
C LEU A 109 -3.44 4.77 -5.55
N LYS A 110 -3.74 3.80 -6.42
CA LYS A 110 -5.10 3.60 -6.95
C LYS A 110 -6.09 3.20 -5.87
N ILE A 111 -5.65 2.42 -4.87
CA ILE A 111 -6.51 2.06 -3.74
C ILE A 111 -6.85 3.31 -2.93
N LEU A 112 -5.85 4.13 -2.59
CA LEU A 112 -6.08 5.39 -1.86
C LEU A 112 -7.01 6.33 -2.65
N THR A 113 -6.83 6.43 -3.96
CA THR A 113 -7.74 7.18 -4.83
C THR A 113 -9.17 6.63 -4.77
N SER A 114 -9.34 5.31 -4.75
CA SER A 114 -10.67 4.66 -4.60
C SER A 114 -11.30 4.87 -3.22
N LEU A 115 -10.49 5.21 -2.21
CA LEU A 115 -10.91 5.59 -0.86
C LEU A 115 -11.16 7.10 -0.72
N ASP A 116 -11.24 7.80 -1.85
CA ASP A 116 -11.50 9.24 -1.96
C ASP A 116 -10.35 10.15 -1.52
N TYR A 117 -9.10 9.64 -1.42
CA TYR A 117 -7.95 10.49 -1.08
C TYR A 117 -7.32 11.14 -2.32
N ASP A 118 -6.96 12.41 -2.20
CA ASP A 118 -6.01 13.05 -3.09
C ASP A 118 -4.60 12.52 -2.81
N VAL A 119 -4.04 11.81 -3.79
CA VAL A 119 -2.70 11.20 -3.73
C VAL A 119 -1.65 12.00 -4.50
N SER A 120 -2.01 13.15 -5.06
CA SER A 120 -1.09 13.97 -5.87
C SER A 120 0.19 14.31 -5.10
N SER A 121 0.06 14.56 -3.79
CA SER A 121 1.17 14.87 -2.88
C SER A 121 2.08 13.68 -2.57
N LEU A 122 1.71 12.45 -2.91
CA LEU A 122 2.51 11.24 -2.62
C LEU A 122 3.44 10.85 -3.76
N HIS A 123 3.20 11.31 -4.98
CA HIS A 123 4.02 10.96 -6.12
C HIS A 123 5.46 11.47 -5.92
N PRO A 124 6.48 10.66 -6.29
CA PRO A 124 7.86 11.14 -6.33
C PRO A 124 8.00 12.44 -7.14
N LYS A 125 8.87 13.34 -6.70
CA LYS A 125 9.34 14.45 -7.54
C LYS A 125 10.13 13.87 -8.72
N GLU A 126 10.08 14.53 -9.88
CA GLU A 126 10.50 13.99 -11.19
C GLU A 126 11.79 13.14 -11.19
N GLY A 127 11.76 12.04 -11.95
CA GLY A 127 12.88 11.11 -12.14
C GLY A 127 12.41 9.74 -12.67
N VAL A 128 13.33 8.97 -13.27
CA VAL A 128 13.09 7.58 -13.70
C VAL A 128 13.06 6.69 -12.46
N ILE A 129 12.03 5.84 -12.32
CA ILE A 129 11.87 4.96 -11.17
C ILE A 129 12.42 3.58 -11.54
N ILE A 130 13.42 3.08 -10.82
CA ILE A 130 13.82 1.66 -10.87
C ILE A 130 13.61 1.07 -9.48
N ALA A 131 12.58 0.24 -9.30
CA ALA A 131 12.30 -0.44 -8.04
C ALA A 131 12.09 -1.94 -8.28
N HIS A 132 12.78 -2.78 -7.50
CA HIS A 132 12.75 -4.26 -7.63
C HIS A 132 13.09 -4.77 -9.04
N GLY A 133 13.99 -4.08 -9.76
CA GLY A 133 14.36 -4.42 -11.14
C GLY A 133 13.26 -4.12 -12.18
N LYS A 134 12.25 -3.33 -11.80
CA LYS A 134 11.21 -2.83 -12.71
C LYS A 134 11.35 -1.32 -12.87
N GLU A 135 11.30 -0.89 -14.12
CA GLU A 135 11.18 0.53 -14.49
C GLU A 135 9.72 0.95 -14.38
N TYR A 136 9.46 2.02 -13.65
CA TYR A 136 8.15 2.69 -13.63
C TYR A 136 8.34 4.06 -14.26
N LEU A 137 7.78 4.25 -15.46
CA LEU A 137 7.69 5.55 -16.08
C LEU A 137 6.58 6.35 -15.41
N LYS A 138 6.77 7.66 -15.32
CA LYS A 138 5.69 8.61 -15.06
C LYS A 138 4.74 8.64 -16.25
#